data_AF-A0A961QVS4-F1
#
_entry.id   AF-A0A961QVS4-F1
#
_cell.length_a   1.000
_cell.length_b   1.000
_cell.length_c   1.000
_cell.angle_alpha   90.00
_cell.angle_beta   90.00
_cell.angle_gamma   90.00
#
_symmetry.space_group_name_H-M   'P 1'
#
loop_
_entity.id
_entity.type
_entity.pdbx_description
1 polymer ?
#
loop_
_entity_poly.entity_id
_entity_poly.type
_entity_poly.pdbx_seq_one_letter_code
_entity_poly.pdbx_strand_id
1 'polypeptide(L)'
;LMPRDMIENERSSAISPSEAVEEKVSLSDRFGLWLGFHPCSQDEYLAMIDGYVRAWGLTVDPAILRAEAIEWQATRGSRSGRVAWQFFCDLAGRMGLAL
;
A
#
# COMPACT_ATOMS: atom_id res chain seq x y z
N LEU A 1 26.11 -1.61 24.77
CA LEU A 1 25.77 -3.05 24.98
C LEU A 1 25.44 -3.62 23.62
N MET A 2 26.37 -4.37 23.03
CA MET A 2 26.17 -5.04 21.74
C MET A 2 25.17 -6.20 21.92
N PRO A 3 24.16 -6.36 21.04
CA PRO A 3 23.27 -7.52 21.06
C PRO A 3 24.06 -8.78 20.72
N ARG A 4 23.93 -9.80 21.58
CA ARG A 4 24.59 -11.11 21.41
C ARG A 4 24.00 -11.85 20.22
N ASP A 5 24.88 -12.52 19.49
CA ASP A 5 24.68 -13.24 18.24
C ASP A 5 23.45 -14.16 18.22
N MET A 6 22.49 -13.83 17.34
CA MET A 6 21.43 -14.73 16.90
C MET A 6 21.96 -15.83 15.94
N ILE A 7 23.27 -15.82 15.64
CA ILE A 7 23.94 -16.73 14.72
C ILE A 7 24.29 -18.08 15.39
N GLU A 8 24.39 -18.13 16.72
CA GLU A 8 24.88 -19.33 17.42
C GLU A 8 23.80 -20.42 17.56
N ASN A 9 22.52 -20.06 17.55
CA ASN A 9 21.41 -21.01 17.71
C ASN A 9 21.04 -21.76 16.41
N GLU A 10 21.51 -21.29 15.24
CA GLU A 10 21.27 -21.97 13.96
C GLU A 10 22.30 -23.07 13.65
N ARG A 11 23.45 -23.09 14.35
CA ARG A 11 24.50 -24.09 14.09
C ARG A 11 24.25 -25.45 14.73
N SER A 12 23.34 -25.54 15.70
CA SER A 12 23.16 -26.75 16.51
C SER A 12 21.99 -27.65 16.12
N SER A 13 21.17 -27.29 15.13
CA SER A 13 20.05 -28.15 14.68
C SER A 13 19.91 -28.34 13.17
N ALA A 14 20.69 -27.64 12.33
CA ALA A 14 20.62 -27.81 10.87
C ALA A 14 21.41 -29.04 10.41
N ILE A 15 20.91 -30.23 10.72
CA ILE A 15 21.33 -31.49 10.10
C ILE A 15 20.69 -31.48 8.70
N SER A 16 21.47 -31.25 7.65
CA SER A 16 21.05 -31.15 6.24
C SER A 16 20.30 -29.87 5.81
N PRO A 17 21.01 -28.91 5.17
CA PRO A 17 20.43 -27.73 4.51
C PRO A 17 19.32 -28.02 3.48
N SER A 18 19.29 -29.25 2.94
CA SER A 18 18.31 -29.70 1.95
C SER A 18 16.90 -29.84 2.52
N GLU A 19 16.77 -30.23 3.80
CA GLU A 19 15.49 -30.49 4.46
C GLU A 19 14.74 -29.17 4.74
N ALA A 20 15.48 -28.12 5.10
CA ALA A 20 14.94 -26.77 5.30
C ALA A 20 14.47 -26.08 3.99
N VAL A 21 14.99 -26.49 2.83
CA VAL A 21 14.52 -26.01 1.51
C VAL A 21 13.25 -26.74 1.10
N GLU A 22 13.18 -28.06 1.28
CA GLU A 22 11.98 -28.85 1.01
C GLU A 22 10.79 -28.42 1.88
N GLU A 23 11.02 -28.06 3.14
CA GLU A 23 9.95 -27.57 4.02
C GLU A 23 9.35 -26.24 3.54
N LYS A 24 10.19 -25.29 3.06
CA LYS A 24 9.75 -24.00 2.49
C LYS A 24 8.99 -24.15 1.16
N VAL A 25 9.41 -25.11 0.32
CA VAL A 25 8.69 -25.44 -0.92
C VAL A 25 7.34 -26.09 -0.61
N SER A 26 7.30 -27.01 0.37
CA SER A 26 6.07 -27.64 0.86
C SER A 26 5.07 -26.62 1.45
N LEU A 27 5.56 -25.58 2.14
CA LEU A 27 4.71 -24.52 2.70
C LEU A 27 4.09 -23.65 1.61
N SER A 28 4.85 -23.27 0.57
CA SER A 28 4.31 -22.59 -0.62
C SER A 28 3.36 -23.47 -1.44
N ASP A 29 3.54 -24.79 -1.48
CA ASP A 29 2.64 -25.69 -2.22
C ASP A 29 1.31 -25.94 -1.48
N ARG A 30 1.35 -25.98 -0.14
CA ARG A 30 0.15 -26.14 0.70
C ARG A 30 -0.66 -24.86 0.89
N PHE A 31 -0.02 -23.69 0.85
CA PHE A 31 -0.65 -22.39 1.06
C PHE A 31 -0.55 -21.45 -0.15
N GLY A 32 -0.17 -21.98 -1.31
CA GLY A 32 0.10 -21.24 -2.54
C GLY A 32 -1.13 -20.69 -3.24
N LEU A 33 -1.85 -19.78 -2.58
CA LEU A 33 -2.86 -18.96 -3.21
C LEU A 33 -2.20 -17.69 -3.74
N TRP A 34 -2.18 -17.56 -5.07
CA TRP A 34 -1.73 -16.33 -5.72
C TRP A 34 -2.94 -15.43 -6.00
N LEU A 35 -3.06 -14.35 -5.22
CA LEU A 35 -4.08 -13.32 -5.42
C LEU A 35 -3.51 -12.22 -6.30
N GLY A 36 -3.91 -12.24 -7.57
CA GLY A 36 -3.64 -11.13 -8.49
C GLY A 36 -4.53 -9.94 -8.16
N PHE A 37 -3.96 -8.74 -8.20
CA PHE A 37 -4.71 -7.49 -8.06
C PHE A 37 -4.79 -6.79 -9.40
N HIS A 38 -5.97 -6.26 -9.71
CA HIS A 38 -6.13 -5.42 -10.90
C HIS A 38 -5.45 -4.06 -10.69
N PRO A 39 -4.80 -3.51 -11.73
CA PRO A 39 -4.24 -2.18 -11.66
C PRO A 39 -5.36 -1.15 -11.45
N CYS A 40 -5.15 -0.22 -10.52
CA CYS A 40 -6.07 0.88 -10.29
C CYS A 40 -6.13 1.78 -11.54
N SER A 41 -7.32 1.86 -12.13
CA SER A 41 -7.62 2.81 -13.21
C SER A 41 -7.65 4.25 -12.68
N GLN A 42 -7.65 5.21 -13.60
CA GLN A 42 -7.79 6.62 -13.22
C GLN A 42 -9.19 6.90 -12.65
N ASP A 43 -10.21 6.28 -13.22
CA ASP A 43 -11.59 6.52 -12.80
C ASP A 43 -11.84 5.95 -11.40
N GLU A 44 -11.30 4.76 -11.09
CA GLU A 44 -11.31 4.22 -9.72
C GLU A 44 -10.55 5.13 -8.75
N TYR A 45 -9.40 5.66 -9.18
CA TYR A 45 -8.61 6.61 -8.38
C TYR A 45 -9.40 7.88 -8.06
N LEU A 46 -10.05 8.48 -9.06
CA LEU A 46 -10.88 9.66 -8.89
C LEU A 46 -12.12 9.36 -8.04
N ALA A 47 -12.76 8.20 -8.25
CA ALA A 47 -13.91 7.78 -7.47
C ALA A 47 -13.58 7.59 -5.98
N MET A 48 -12.39 7.10 -5.65
CA MET A 48 -11.92 7.02 -4.25
C MET A 48 -11.82 8.41 -3.62
N ILE A 49 -11.26 9.38 -4.35
CA ILE A 49 -11.11 10.77 -3.88
C ILE A 49 -12.49 11.43 -3.69
N ASP A 50 -13.38 11.31 -4.67
CA ASP A 50 -14.76 11.80 -4.56
C ASP A 50 -15.48 11.17 -3.35
N GLY A 51 -15.20 9.89 -3.07
CA GLY A 51 -15.68 9.19 -1.89
C GLY A 51 -15.22 9.84 -0.59
N TYR A 52 -13.93 10.18 -0.46
CA TYR A 52 -13.40 10.85 0.71
C TYR A 52 -13.95 12.27 0.87
N VAL A 53 -13.97 13.06 -0.21
CA VAL A 53 -14.52 14.43 -0.22
C VAL A 53 -15.98 14.42 0.25
N ARG A 54 -16.79 13.49 -0.27
CA ARG A 54 -18.20 13.34 0.14
C ARG A 54 -18.34 12.88 1.58
N ALA A 55 -17.55 11.88 2.01
CA ALA A 55 -17.62 11.34 3.36
C ALA A 55 -17.31 12.39 4.44
N TRP A 56 -16.47 13.36 4.12
CA TRP A 56 -16.07 14.44 5.03
C TRP A 56 -16.76 15.78 4.74
N GLY A 57 -17.68 15.82 3.77
CA GLY A 57 -18.45 17.02 3.45
C GLY A 57 -17.63 18.18 2.91
N LEU A 58 -16.44 17.95 2.34
CA LEU A 58 -15.70 19.03 1.69
C LEU A 58 -16.40 19.45 0.41
N THR A 59 -16.46 20.75 0.17
CA THR A 59 -16.98 21.33 -1.07
C THR A 59 -15.81 21.83 -1.89
N VAL A 60 -15.51 21.14 -2.99
CA VAL A 60 -14.46 21.49 -3.96
C VAL A 60 -15.09 21.48 -5.34
N ASP A 61 -14.68 22.41 -6.20
CA ASP A 61 -15.10 22.38 -7.60
C ASP A 61 -14.64 21.05 -8.25
N PRO A 62 -15.54 20.28 -8.90
CA PRO A 62 -15.19 18.97 -9.45
C PRO A 62 -14.08 19.01 -10.51
N ALA A 63 -14.00 20.08 -11.31
CA ALA A 63 -12.97 20.22 -12.33
C ALA A 63 -11.60 20.49 -11.67
N ILE A 64 -11.57 21.33 -10.63
CA ILE A 64 -10.35 21.58 -9.83
C ILE A 64 -9.91 20.30 -9.13
N LEU A 65 -10.82 19.61 -8.43
CA LEU A 65 -10.52 18.37 -7.72
C LEU A 65 -9.88 17.33 -8.65
N ARG A 66 -10.48 17.15 -9.83
CA ARG A 66 -9.99 16.22 -10.84
C ARG A 66 -8.61 16.62 -11.37
N ALA A 67 -8.40 17.90 -11.67
CA ALA A 67 -7.13 18.38 -12.20
C ALA A 67 -5.99 18.19 -11.18
N GLU A 68 -6.20 18.64 -9.95
CA GLU A 68 -5.21 18.50 -8.87
C GLU A 68 -4.91 17.03 -8.55
N ALA A 69 -5.93 16.17 -8.51
CA ALA A 69 -5.75 14.75 -8.26
C ALA A 69 -4.90 14.05 -9.34
N ILE A 70 -5.09 14.42 -10.61
CA ILE A 70 -4.33 13.88 -11.75
C ILE A 70 -2.88 14.36 -11.72
N GLU A 71 -2.66 15.62 -11.39
CA GLU A 71 -1.32 16.17 -11.20
C GLU A 71 -0.61 15.47 -10.04
N TRP A 72 -1.30 15.32 -8.90
CA TRP A 72 -0.77 14.66 -7.72
C TRP A 72 -0.30 13.23 -8.02
N GLN A 73 -1.13 12.39 -8.66
CA GLN A 73 -0.73 11.02 -8.98
C GLN A 73 0.42 10.94 -9.99
N ALA A 74 0.54 11.91 -10.91
CA ALA A 74 1.67 11.99 -11.83
C ALA A 74 2.99 12.21 -11.08
N THR A 75 3.01 13.05 -10.05
CA THR A 75 4.22 13.27 -9.22
C THR A 75 4.63 12.04 -8.42
N ARG A 76 3.68 11.16 -8.07
CA ARG A 76 3.91 9.92 -7.31
C ARG A 76 4.18 8.69 -8.17
N GLY A 77 3.97 8.79 -9.49
CA GLY A 77 4.20 7.70 -10.44
C GLY A 77 3.27 6.49 -10.25
N SER A 78 2.17 6.61 -9.51
CA SER A 78 1.25 5.50 -9.27
C SER A 78 -0.17 5.95 -8.92
N ARG A 79 -1.13 5.05 -9.21
CA ARG A 79 -2.53 5.15 -8.78
C ARG A 79 -2.81 4.03 -7.80
N SER A 80 -3.27 4.40 -6.61
CA SER A 80 -3.68 3.46 -5.58
C SER A 80 -4.55 4.17 -4.55
N GLY A 81 -5.28 3.40 -3.74
CA GLY A 81 -6.03 3.95 -2.60
C GLY A 81 -5.13 4.72 -1.62
N ARG A 82 -3.87 4.30 -1.45
CA ARG A 82 -2.89 5.02 -0.62
C ARG A 82 -2.58 6.41 -1.18
N VAL A 83 -2.33 6.52 -2.49
CA VAL A 83 -2.04 7.82 -3.12
C VAL A 83 -3.27 8.72 -3.09
N ALA A 84 -4.46 8.16 -3.29
CA ALA A 84 -5.73 8.88 -3.18
C ALA A 84 -5.94 9.44 -1.77
N TRP A 85 -5.67 8.63 -0.73
CA TRP A 85 -5.75 9.08 0.66
C TRP A 85 -4.75 10.19 0.97
N GLN A 86 -3.50 10.08 0.49
CA GLN A 86 -2.49 11.11 0.68
C GLN A 86 -2.88 12.45 0.03
N PHE A 87 -3.43 12.40 -1.20
CA PHE A 87 -3.97 13.58 -1.86
C PHE A 87 -5.12 14.19 -1.05
N PHE A 88 -6.05 13.36 -0.59
CA PHE A 88 -7.17 13.82 0.23
C PHE A 88 -6.69 14.48 1.53
N CYS A 89 -5.72 13.90 2.25
CA CYS A 89 -5.16 14.51 3.45
C CYS A 89 -4.51 15.87 3.18
N ASP A 90 -3.78 16.01 2.08
CA ASP A 90 -3.21 17.29 1.66
C ASP A 90 -4.29 18.32 1.37
N LEU A 91 -5.30 17.95 0.58
CA LEU A 91 -6.45 18.79 0.26
C LEU A 91 -7.21 19.21 1.52
N ALA A 92 -7.52 18.25 2.40
CA ALA A 92 -8.20 18.50 3.67
C ALA A 92 -7.42 19.48 4.56
N GLY A 93 -6.10 19.29 4.67
CA GLY A 93 -5.21 20.19 5.40
C GLY A 93 -5.21 21.61 4.82
N ARG A 94 -5.14 21.75 3.49
CA ARG A 94 -5.25 23.04 2.78
C ARG A 94 -6.59 23.74 3.02
N MET A 95 -7.66 22.97 3.23
CA MET A 95 -9.01 23.46 3.49
C MET A 95 -9.34 23.63 4.98
N GLY A 96 -8.36 23.41 5.87
CA GLY A 96 -8.53 23.59 7.31
C GLY A 96 -9.36 22.51 8.00
N LEU A 97 -9.56 21.37 7.36
CA LEU A 97 -10.24 20.22 7.96
C LEU A 97 -9.26 19.41 8.82
N ALA A 98 -9.64 19.17 10.08
CA ALA A 98 -8.94 18.23 10.94
C ALA A 98 -9.47 16.81 10.69
N LEU A 99 -8.58 15.89 10.28
CA LEU A 99 -8.86 14.47 10.04
C LEU A 99 -8.65 13.60 11.29
#